data_AF-A0A093YY24-F1
#
_entry.id   AF-A0A093YY24-F1
#
_cell.length_a   1.000
_cell.length_b   1.000
_cell.length_c   1.000
_cell.angle_alpha   90.00
_cell.angle_beta   90.00
_cell.angle_gamma   90.00
#
_symmetry.space_group_name_H-M   'P 1'
#
loop_
_entity.id
_entity.type
_entity.pdbx_description
1 polymer ?
#
loop_
_entity_poly.entity_id
_entity_poly.type
_entity_poly.pdbx_seq_one_letter_code
_entity_poly.pdbx_strand_id
1 'polypeptide(L)'
;MPAKPPTAVSAPGKVLLAGGYLVLDRAHTGLVFGLSARIHVIVQDSPTTANAATAEEGAGPVTVVKSPQFVDAEWRYETAVLADGKGVEVRQLE
;
A
#
# COMPACT_ATOMS: atom_id res chain seq x y z
N MET A 1 -10.61 -21.67 -11.16
CA MET A 1 -10.66 -21.43 -9.69
C MET A 1 -11.57 -20.24 -9.45
N PRO A 2 -12.38 -20.21 -8.37
CA PRO A 2 -13.19 -19.03 -8.06
C PRO A 2 -12.28 -17.82 -7.80
N ALA A 3 -12.72 -16.63 -8.20
CA ALA A 3 -11.98 -15.39 -7.97
C ALA A 3 -11.77 -15.17 -6.46
N LYS A 4 -10.55 -14.78 -6.07
CA LYS A 4 -10.23 -14.48 -4.67
C LYS A 4 -11.00 -13.23 -4.23
N PRO A 5 -11.66 -13.23 -3.06
CA PRO A 5 -12.33 -12.03 -2.58
C PRO A 5 -11.31 -10.90 -2.32
N PRO A 6 -11.69 -9.63 -2.55
CA PRO A 6 -10.81 -8.50 -2.27
C PRO A 6 -10.42 -8.47 -0.79
N THR A 7 -9.18 -8.13 -0.51
CA THR A 7 -8.68 -7.89 0.84
C THR A 7 -8.73 -6.39 1.12
N ALA A 8 -9.53 -5.99 2.11
CA ALA A 8 -9.65 -4.60 2.54
C ALA A 8 -9.05 -4.40 3.92
N VAL A 9 -8.22 -3.36 4.08
CA VAL A 9 -7.63 -2.96 5.36
C VAL A 9 -7.82 -1.47 5.59
N SER A 10 -7.84 -1.04 6.86
CA SER A 10 -7.87 0.37 7.21
C SER A 10 -7.07 0.68 8.46
N ALA A 11 -6.49 1.87 8.49
CA ALA A 11 -5.69 2.37 9.61
C ALA A 11 -6.21 3.76 10.06
N PRO A 12 -6.31 4.00 11.38
CA PRO A 12 -6.73 5.31 11.89
C PRO A 12 -5.61 6.34 11.71
N GLY A 13 -6.01 7.60 11.49
CA GLY A 13 -5.12 8.74 11.69
C GLY A 13 -4.79 8.93 13.17
N LYS A 14 -3.89 9.87 13.46
CA LYS A 14 -3.49 10.21 14.83
C LYS A 14 -3.43 11.72 15.04
N VAL A 15 -3.68 12.15 16.27
CA VAL A 15 -3.47 13.54 16.69
C VAL A 15 -2.73 13.57 18.03
N LEU A 16 -1.71 14.42 18.14
CA LEU A 16 -1.04 14.72 19.40
C LEU A 16 -1.90 15.71 20.18
N LEU A 17 -2.54 15.26 21.25
CA LEU A 17 -3.42 16.09 22.07
C LEU A 17 -2.62 16.92 23.08
N ALA A 18 -1.59 16.33 23.68
CA ALA A 18 -0.76 16.99 24.70
C ALA A 18 0.71 16.58 24.56
N GLY A 19 1.61 17.44 25.06
CA GLY A 19 3.06 17.28 24.98
C GLY A 19 3.72 18.28 24.02
N GLY A 20 3.08 18.59 22.89
CA GLY A 20 3.58 19.58 21.93
C GLY A 20 5.04 19.32 21.54
N TYR A 21 5.86 20.37 21.53
CA TYR A 21 7.30 20.23 21.25
C TYR A 21 8.12 19.63 22.40
N LEU A 22 7.55 19.47 23.60
CA LEU A 22 8.29 18.88 24.73
C LEU A 22 8.69 17.43 24.45
N VAL A 23 7.92 16.71 23.62
CA VAL A 23 8.21 15.32 23.22
C VAL A 23 9.52 15.16 22.44
N LEU A 24 10.12 16.27 21.99
CA LEU A 24 11.45 16.25 21.37
C LEU A 24 12.55 15.95 22.41
N ASP A 25 12.30 16.24 23.69
CA ASP A 25 13.12 15.81 24.81
C ASP A 25 12.55 14.51 25.40
N ARG A 26 13.41 13.49 25.54
CA ARG A 26 13.04 12.17 26.07
C ARG A 26 12.53 12.20 27.52
N ALA A 27 12.80 13.27 28.27
CA ALA A 27 12.27 13.45 29.62
C ALA A 27 10.74 13.67 29.64
N HIS A 28 10.12 14.02 28.51
CA HIS A 28 8.69 14.35 28.43
C HIS A 28 7.94 13.36 27.54
N THR A 29 6.69 13.08 27.91
CA THR A 29 5.78 12.21 27.15
C THR A 29 4.64 13.02 26.52
N GLY A 30 4.07 12.47 25.44
CA GLY A 30 2.91 13.04 24.76
C GLY A 30 1.69 12.12 24.85
N LEU A 31 0.49 12.71 24.75
CA LEU A 31 -0.76 11.97 24.66
C LEU A 31 -1.28 12.02 23.22
N VAL A 32 -1.49 10.86 22.62
CA VAL A 32 -1.93 10.72 21.22
C VAL A 32 -3.25 9.98 21.16
N PHE A 33 -4.20 10.49 20.40
CA PHE A 33 -5.46 9.80 20.13
C PHE A 33 -5.50 9.26 18.69
N GLY A 34 -6.06 8.06 18.55
CA GLY A 34 -6.47 7.53 17.26
C GLY A 34 -7.76 8.21 16.80
N LEU A 35 -7.81 8.61 15.54
CA LEU A 35 -8.97 9.28 14.96
C LEU A 35 -9.90 8.28 14.26
N SER A 36 -11.17 8.67 14.11
CA SER A 36 -12.12 7.99 13.22
C SER A 36 -11.84 8.25 11.74
N ALA A 37 -11.08 9.31 11.43
CA ALA A 37 -10.51 9.53 10.10
C ALA A 37 -9.55 8.39 9.74
N ARG A 38 -9.84 7.66 8.67
CA ARG A 38 -9.14 6.42 8.30
C ARG A 38 -8.60 6.46 6.88
N ILE A 39 -7.43 5.85 6.70
CA ILE A 39 -6.88 5.49 5.39
C ILE A 39 -7.34 4.06 5.09
N HIS A 40 -7.82 3.83 3.86
CA HIS A 40 -8.32 2.53 3.40
C HIS A 40 -7.49 2.05 2.23
N VAL A 41 -7.22 0.73 2.18
CA VAL A 41 -6.56 0.06 1.06
C VAL A 41 -7.36 -1.18 0.72
N ILE A 42 -7.64 -1.37 -0.58
CA ILE A 42 -8.34 -2.54 -1.11
C ILE A 42 -7.42 -3.19 -2.15
N VAL A 43 -7.11 -4.46 -1.94
CA VAL A 43 -6.28 -5.27 -2.84
C VAL A 43 -7.15 -6.34 -3.47
N GLN A 44 -7.10 -6.43 -4.79
CA GLN A 44 -7.83 -7.42 -5.58
C GLN A 44 -7.02 -7.81 -6.80
N ASP A 45 -7.27 -9.01 -7.31
CA ASP A 45 -6.66 -9.45 -8.55
C ASP A 45 -7.16 -8.57 -9.71
N SER A 46 -6.24 -8.11 -10.56
CA SER A 46 -6.62 -7.30 -11.71
C SER A 46 -7.28 -8.18 -12.77
N PRO A 47 -8.46 -7.82 -13.31
CA PRO A 47 -9.09 -8.59 -14.39
C PRO A 47 -8.23 -8.59 -15.67
N THR A 48 -7.36 -7.60 -15.84
CA THR A 48 -6.48 -7.46 -17.00
C THR A 48 -5.39 -8.55 -17.05
N THR A 49 -4.98 -9.09 -15.91
CA THR A 49 -4.01 -10.21 -15.83
C THR A 49 -4.63 -11.58 -16.06
N ALA A 50 -5.97 -11.71 -16.08
CA ALA A 50 -6.63 -12.97 -16.45
C ALA A 50 -6.55 -13.28 -17.95
N ASN A 51 -6.30 -12.26 -18.78
CA ASN A 51 -6.08 -12.39 -20.23
C ASN A 51 -4.59 -12.33 -20.62
N ALA A 52 -3.67 -12.38 -19.66
CA ALA A 52 -2.22 -12.35 -19.90
C ALA A 52 -1.65 -13.70 -20.40
N ALA A 53 -2.41 -14.46 -21.18
CA ALA A 53 -1.87 -15.53 -22.02
C ALA A 53 -1.01 -14.98 -23.17
N THR A 54 -0.88 -13.65 -23.29
CA THR A 54 -0.05 -12.94 -24.27
C THR A 54 0.93 -11.95 -23.61
N ALA A 55 1.20 -12.05 -22.30
CA ALA A 55 2.35 -11.31 -21.74
C ALA A 55 3.63 -11.95 -22.30
N GLU A 56 4.45 -11.15 -22.98
CA GLU A 56 5.74 -11.57 -23.53
C GLU A 56 6.55 -12.32 -22.45
N GLU A 57 7.19 -13.43 -22.85
CA GLU A 57 8.04 -14.25 -21.99
C GLU A 57 9.11 -13.37 -21.32
N GLY A 58 8.86 -12.96 -20.07
CA GLY A 58 9.79 -12.16 -19.28
C GLY A 58 9.18 -11.01 -18.47
N ALA A 59 7.93 -10.60 -18.70
CA ALA A 59 7.31 -9.53 -17.92
C ALA A 59 6.77 -10.05 -16.57
N GLY A 60 7.29 -9.53 -15.45
CA GLY A 60 6.83 -9.87 -14.10
C GLY A 60 5.40 -9.38 -13.81
N PRO A 61 4.79 -9.79 -12.69
CA PRO A 61 3.43 -9.36 -12.35
C PRO A 61 3.40 -7.84 -12.10
N VAL A 62 2.42 -7.17 -12.72
CA VAL A 62 2.24 -5.72 -12.62
C VAL A 62 1.22 -5.40 -11.52
N THR A 63 1.67 -4.64 -10.52
CA THR A 63 0.83 -4.05 -9.49
C THR A 63 0.45 -2.64 -9.88
N VAL A 64 -0.85 -2.35 -9.96
CA VAL A 64 -1.38 -1.01 -10.26
C VAL A 64 -1.96 -0.40 -8.98
N VAL A 65 -1.42 0.75 -8.56
CA VAL A 65 -1.86 1.49 -7.39
C VAL A 65 -2.63 2.72 -7.86
N LYS A 66 -3.89 2.84 -7.45
CA LYS A 66 -4.72 4.03 -7.71
C LYS A 66 -5.02 4.72 -6.39
N SER A 67 -4.83 6.04 -6.34
CA SER A 67 -5.11 6.82 -5.12
C SER A 67 -6.07 7.96 -5.42
N PRO A 68 -7.21 8.05 -4.70
CA PRO A 68 -8.10 9.20 -4.80
C PRO A 68 -7.52 10.45 -4.10
N GLN A 69 -6.38 10.35 -3.40
CA GLN A 69 -5.79 11.48 -2.68
C GLN A 69 -5.12 12.51 -3.62
N PHE A 70 -4.85 12.12 -4.87
CA PHE A 70 -4.20 12.99 -5.85
C PHE A 70 -5.00 12.94 -7.16
N VAL A 71 -4.87 13.99 -7.97
CA VAL A 71 -5.53 14.08 -9.27
C VAL A 71 -4.87 13.10 -10.23
N ASP A 72 -5.68 12.28 -10.90
CA ASP A 72 -5.24 11.29 -11.91
C ASP A 72 -4.10 10.37 -11.44
N ALA A 73 -4.09 10.04 -10.15
CA ALA A 73 -3.03 9.24 -9.54
C ALA A 73 -3.15 7.75 -9.82
N GLU A 74 -2.33 7.28 -10.75
CA GLU A 74 -2.04 5.88 -11.00
C GLU A 74 -0.53 5.67 -11.01
N TRP A 75 -0.07 4.65 -10.29
CA TRP A 75 1.32 4.18 -10.36
C TRP A 75 1.33 2.71 -10.72
N ARG A 76 2.31 2.32 -11.52
CA ARG A 76 2.48 0.95 -11.99
C ARG A 76 3.82 0.44 -11.50
N TYR A 77 3.82 -0.78 -10.98
CA TYR A 77 5.02 -1.40 -10.43
C TYR A 77 5.14 -2.81 -10.95
N GLU A 78 6.36 -3.22 -11.28
CA GLU A 78 6.73 -4.62 -11.38
C GLU A 78 7.17 -5.09 -9.99
N THR A 79 6.64 -6.23 -9.55
CA THR A 79 6.93 -6.78 -8.22
C THR A 79 7.43 -8.22 -8.33
N ALA A 80 8.57 -8.52 -7.71
CA ALA A 80 9.12 -9.87 -7.69
C ALA A 80 9.39 -10.31 -6.24
N VAL A 81 8.86 -11.47 -5.85
CA VAL A 81 9.17 -12.06 -4.53
C VAL A 81 10.55 -12.71 -4.63
N LEU A 82 11.49 -12.24 -3.81
CA LEU A 82 12.84 -12.77 -3.79
C LEU A 82 12.85 -14.14 -3.08
N ALA A 83 13.67 -15.05 -3.59
CA ALA A 83 13.84 -16.38 -3.00
C ALA A 83 14.35 -16.31 -1.55
N ASP A 84 14.17 -17.41 -0.81
CA ASP A 84 14.67 -17.60 0.56
C ASP A 84 14.16 -16.57 1.58
N GLY A 85 12.99 -15.97 1.34
CA GLY A 85 12.40 -14.98 2.25
C GLY A 85 13.17 -13.66 2.30
N LYS A 86 13.99 -13.37 1.29
CA LYS A 86 14.77 -12.12 1.19
C LYS A 86 13.91 -10.87 0.95
N GLY A 87 12.59 -11.02 0.83
CA GLY A 87 11.63 -9.94 0.74
C GLY A 87 11.00 -9.83 -0.65
N VAL A 88 10.64 -8.61 -1.03
CA VAL A 88 10.00 -8.30 -2.30
C VAL A 88 10.79 -7.18 -2.97
N GLU A 89 11.17 -7.38 -4.22
CA GLU A 89 11.72 -6.35 -5.09
C GLU A 89 10.57 -5.62 -5.80
N VAL A 90 10.66 -4.30 -5.85
CA VAL A 90 9.64 -3.43 -6.45
C VAL A 90 10.33 -2.46 -7.38
N ARG A 91 9.93 -2.46 -8.65
CA ARG A 91 10.41 -1.51 -9.67
C ARG A 91 9.23 -0.71 -10.19
N GLN A 92 9.31 0.61 -10.13
CA GLN A 92 8.29 1.46 -10.74
C GLN A 92 8.41 1.44 -12.27
N LEU A 93 7.28 1.26 -12.93
CA LEU A 93 7.09 1.42 -14.37
C LEU A 93 6.61 2.87 -14.58
N GLU A 94 7.12 3.55 -15.63
CA GLU A 94 6.77 4.95 -15.95
C GLU A 94 5.26 5.22 -15.93
#